data_AF-A0A517ZSA1-F1
#
_entry.id   AF-A0A517ZSA1-F1
#
_cell.length_a   1.000
_cell.length_b   1.000
_cell.length_c   1.000
_cell.angle_alpha   90.00
_cell.angle_beta   90.00
_cell.angle_gamma   90.00
#
_symmetry.space_group_name_H-M   'P 1'
#
loop_
_entity.id
_entity.type
_entity.pdbx_description
1 polymer ?
#
loop_
_entity_poly.entity_id
_entity_poly.type
_entity_poly.pdbx_seq_one_letter_code
_entity_poly.pdbx_strand_id
1 'polypeptide(L)'
;MNHHVLAALVALSSVAGLAGCENGPTEQEKIALAVIQQETGALISVQKGGAAKVDFTHMGVDDAGLEPIKHVKHLRMLILAGTSITDAGMKNLSELPRIRQMTLRGTQIGDKGLESLSGLTTLEELDLSHTQVTDAGMQHLAKMTGLEKVYLGGTSVTYEGRKLLREALPNTKVFQDE
;
A
#
# COMPACT_ATOMS: atom_id res chain seq x y z
N MET A 1 12.21 -12.36 -29.56
CA MET A 1 12.64 -12.43 -28.14
C MET A 1 12.93 -11.00 -27.73
N ASN A 2 11.97 -10.33 -27.09
CA ASN A 2 11.93 -8.86 -27.03
C ASN A 2 12.96 -8.30 -26.04
N HIS A 3 13.57 -7.17 -26.39
CA HIS A 3 14.55 -6.42 -25.59
C HIS A 3 14.11 -6.18 -24.12
N HIS A 4 12.81 -6.14 -23.85
CA HIS A 4 12.24 -6.05 -22.49
C HIS A 4 12.57 -7.25 -21.59
N VAL A 5 12.71 -8.46 -22.15
CA VAL A 5 13.01 -9.68 -21.37
C VAL A 5 14.49 -9.73 -20.97
N LEU A 6 15.40 -9.24 -21.83
CA LEU A 6 16.83 -9.22 -21.53
C LEU A 6 17.19 -8.17 -20.46
N ALA A 7 16.49 -7.04 -20.41
CA ALA A 7 16.74 -6.00 -19.41
C ALA A 7 16.32 -6.45 -17.99
N ALA A 8 15.21 -7.18 -17.86
CA ALA A 8 14.75 -7.74 -16.59
C ALA A 8 15.75 -8.76 -15.98
N LEU A 9 16.50 -9.46 -16.84
CA LEU A 9 17.49 -10.47 -16.43
C LEU A 9 18.73 -9.88 -15.73
N VAL A 10 19.07 -8.61 -15.98
CA VAL A 10 20.26 -7.96 -15.36
C VAL A 10 19.92 -7.44 -13.94
N ALA A 11 18.65 -7.10 -13.69
CA ALA A 11 18.16 -6.67 -12.37
C ALA A 11 18.02 -7.83 -11.36
N LEU A 12 18.07 -9.09 -11.81
CA LEU A 12 18.03 -10.26 -10.91
C LEU A 12 19.23 -10.38 -9.97
N SER A 13 20.30 -9.60 -10.17
CA SER A 13 21.47 -9.59 -9.30
C SER A 13 21.23 -8.95 -7.91
N SER A 14 20.31 -7.98 -7.79
CA SER A 14 19.89 -7.44 -6.49
C SER A 14 18.80 -8.27 -5.80
N VAL A 15 18.20 -9.22 -6.53
CA VAL A 15 17.16 -10.14 -6.04
C VAL A 15 17.70 -11.57 -5.82
N ALA A 16 19.02 -11.77 -5.96
CA ALA A 16 19.71 -13.06 -5.93
C ALA A 16 19.60 -13.83 -4.59
N GLY A 17 19.05 -13.23 -3.53
CA GLY A 17 18.79 -13.90 -2.24
C GLY A 17 17.53 -14.79 -2.20
N LEU A 18 16.77 -14.91 -3.29
CA LEU A 18 15.43 -15.53 -3.28
C LEU A 18 15.38 -17.06 -3.56
N ALA A 19 16.52 -17.73 -3.72
CA ALA A 19 16.56 -19.18 -3.94
C ALA A 19 16.56 -19.93 -2.59
N GLY A 20 15.40 -20.05 -1.93
CA GLY A 20 15.30 -20.90 -0.73
C GLY A 20 14.07 -20.77 0.16
N CYS A 21 13.12 -19.90 -0.14
CA CYS A 21 11.87 -19.83 0.64
C CYS A 21 10.76 -20.57 -0.10
N GLU A 22 10.29 -21.72 0.42
CA GLU A 22 9.15 -22.48 -0.12
C GLU A 22 7.82 -21.68 -0.15
N ASN A 23 7.79 -20.47 0.45
CA ASN A 23 6.69 -19.51 0.42
C ASN A 23 7.14 -18.08 0.02
N GLY A 24 8.21 -17.98 -0.78
CA GLY A 24 8.76 -16.70 -1.25
C GLY A 24 7.99 -16.11 -2.44
N PRO A 25 8.36 -14.88 -2.88
CA PRO A 25 7.79 -14.27 -4.07
C PRO A 25 7.97 -15.18 -5.29
N THR A 26 6.88 -15.37 -6.04
CA THR A 26 6.86 -16.05 -7.33
C THR A 26 7.73 -15.33 -8.36
N GLU A 27 8.10 -16.00 -9.46
CA GLU A 27 8.83 -15.34 -10.55
C GLU A 27 8.09 -14.13 -11.13
N GLN A 28 6.75 -14.18 -11.21
CA GLN A 28 5.94 -13.04 -11.65
C GLN A 28 6.06 -11.86 -10.69
N GLU A 29 6.08 -12.12 -9.39
CA GLU A 29 6.27 -11.08 -8.38
C GLU A 29 7.67 -10.48 -8.44
N LYS A 30 8.70 -11.30 -8.67
CA LYS A 30 10.08 -10.81 -8.87
C LYS A 30 10.17 -9.90 -10.10
N ILE A 31 9.51 -10.27 -11.20
CA ILE A 31 9.43 -9.42 -12.40
C ILE A 31 8.72 -8.11 -12.09
N ALA A 32 7.57 -8.15 -11.40
CA ALA A 32 6.84 -6.94 -11.02
C ALA A 32 7.68 -6.01 -10.13
N LEU A 33 8.37 -6.57 -9.14
CA LEU A 33 9.30 -5.82 -8.29
C LEU A 33 10.47 -5.23 -9.09
N ALA A 34 11.03 -5.96 -10.05
CA ALA A 34 12.09 -5.44 -10.91
C ALA A 34 11.60 -4.28 -11.80
N VAL A 35 10.39 -4.39 -12.37
CA VAL A 35 9.76 -3.31 -13.14
C VAL A 35 9.55 -2.07 -12.26
N ILE A 36 8.98 -2.24 -11.06
CA ILE A 36 8.80 -1.15 -10.10
C ILE A 36 10.14 -0.46 -9.81
N GLN A 37 11.18 -1.22 -9.46
CA GLN A 37 12.50 -0.68 -9.16
C GLN A 37 13.10 0.10 -10.34
N GLN A 38 12.95 -0.43 -11.56
CA GLN A 38 13.51 0.16 -12.77
C GLN A 38 12.78 1.43 -13.22
N GLU A 39 11.45 1.44 -13.13
CA GLU A 39 10.62 2.55 -13.64
C GLU A 39 10.49 3.69 -12.63
N THR A 40 10.48 3.36 -11.33
CA THR A 40 10.16 4.34 -10.28
C THR A 40 11.32 4.66 -9.35
N GLY A 41 12.36 3.82 -9.33
CA GLY A 41 13.43 3.93 -8.34
C GLY A 41 13.05 3.52 -6.92
N ALA A 42 11.83 3.01 -6.69
CA ALA A 42 11.34 2.62 -5.37
C ALA A 42 12.32 1.71 -4.62
N LEU A 43 12.44 1.88 -3.31
CA LEU A 43 13.26 1.00 -2.50
C LEU A 43 12.49 -0.28 -2.21
N ILE A 44 13.09 -1.43 -2.56
CA ILE A 44 12.47 -2.74 -2.37
C ILE A 44 13.30 -3.56 -1.39
N SER A 45 12.63 -4.17 -0.42
CA SER A 45 13.25 -5.15 0.47
C SER A 45 12.34 -6.36 0.62
N VAL A 46 12.95 -7.56 0.63
CA VAL A 46 12.23 -8.81 0.88
C VAL A 46 12.80 -9.42 2.16
N GLN A 47 11.93 -9.59 3.16
CA GLN A 47 12.30 -10.15 4.46
C GLN A 47 12.42 -11.67 4.40
N LYS A 48 13.12 -12.25 5.38
CA LYS A 48 13.18 -13.70 5.59
C LYS A 48 11.75 -14.23 5.79
N GLY A 49 11.30 -15.13 4.90
CA GLY A 49 9.91 -15.59 4.84
C GLY A 49 9.09 -15.01 3.68
N GLY A 50 9.70 -14.23 2.79
CA GLY A 50 9.12 -13.85 1.50
C GLY A 50 8.25 -12.58 1.51
N ALA A 51 8.08 -11.94 2.67
CA ALA A 51 7.35 -10.70 2.78
C ALA A 51 8.07 -9.55 2.06
N ALA A 52 7.40 -8.93 1.09
CA ALA A 52 7.92 -7.77 0.38
C ALA A 52 7.51 -6.45 1.07
N LYS A 53 8.44 -5.51 1.10
CA LYS A 53 8.22 -4.09 1.42
C LYS A 53 8.64 -3.27 0.20
N VAL A 54 7.77 -2.36 -0.22
CA VAL A 54 8.05 -1.41 -1.31
C VAL A 54 7.85 0.01 -0.78
N ASP A 55 8.83 0.87 -1.02
CA ASP A 55 8.86 2.24 -0.54
C ASP A 55 9.09 3.22 -1.69
N PHE A 56 8.07 4.05 -1.93
CA PHE A 56 8.02 5.09 -2.97
C PHE A 56 8.24 6.49 -2.39
N THR A 57 8.68 6.65 -1.13
CA THR A 57 8.84 7.97 -0.51
C THR A 57 9.77 8.84 -1.35
N HIS A 58 9.34 10.08 -1.62
CA HIS A 58 10.06 11.05 -2.47
C HIS A 58 10.24 10.63 -3.94
N MET A 59 9.52 9.60 -4.40
CA MET A 59 9.47 9.23 -5.80
C MET A 59 8.30 9.97 -6.47
N GLY A 60 8.51 10.48 -7.69
CA GLY A 60 7.48 11.14 -8.50
C GLY A 60 6.47 10.16 -9.11
N VAL A 61 5.98 9.20 -8.33
CA VAL A 61 5.09 8.12 -8.79
C VAL A 61 3.64 8.59 -8.80
N ASP A 62 2.95 8.26 -9.89
CA ASP A 62 1.53 8.45 -10.11
C ASP A 62 0.80 7.10 -10.24
N ASP A 63 -0.50 7.14 -10.52
CA ASP A 63 -1.34 5.94 -10.58
C ASP A 63 -0.87 4.91 -11.64
N ALA A 64 -0.19 5.38 -12.69
CA ALA A 64 0.38 4.50 -13.73
C ALA A 64 1.62 3.78 -13.22
N GLY A 65 2.53 4.50 -12.55
CA GLY A 65 3.71 3.91 -11.92
C GLY A 65 3.37 2.93 -10.78
N LEU A 66 2.18 3.02 -10.19
CA LEU A 66 1.69 2.07 -9.18
C LEU A 66 1.13 0.78 -9.79
N GLU A 67 0.75 0.76 -11.07
CA GLU A 67 0.04 -0.37 -11.69
C GLU A 67 0.69 -1.76 -11.45
N PRO A 68 2.02 -1.91 -11.57
CA PRO A 68 2.64 -3.23 -11.44
C PRO A 68 2.51 -3.83 -10.03
N ILE A 69 2.23 -3.02 -9.00
CA ILE A 69 2.15 -3.46 -7.60
C ILE A 69 1.06 -4.52 -7.38
N LYS A 70 0.01 -4.53 -8.22
CA LYS A 70 -1.12 -5.47 -8.10
C LYS A 70 -0.70 -6.92 -8.24
N HIS A 71 0.46 -7.16 -8.85
CA HIS A 71 1.04 -8.49 -9.05
C HIS A 71 1.84 -8.96 -7.84
N VAL A 72 2.21 -8.08 -6.89
CA VAL A 72 3.03 -8.38 -5.71
C VAL A 72 2.16 -8.91 -4.56
N LYS A 73 1.63 -10.13 -4.68
CA LYS A 73 0.71 -10.75 -3.70
C LYS A 73 1.35 -11.04 -2.33
N HIS A 74 2.68 -11.08 -2.25
CA HIS A 74 3.46 -11.17 -1.00
C HIS A 74 3.81 -9.80 -0.38
N LEU A 75 3.25 -8.70 -0.89
CA LEU A 75 3.44 -7.37 -0.31
C LEU A 75 2.83 -7.30 1.10
N ARG A 76 3.67 -6.96 2.08
CA ARG A 76 3.25 -6.74 3.47
C ARG A 76 3.22 -5.26 3.84
N MET A 77 4.13 -4.48 3.28
CA MET A 77 4.28 -3.07 3.61
C MET A 77 4.41 -2.23 2.34
N LEU A 78 3.60 -1.19 2.24
CA LEU A 78 3.62 -0.25 1.13
C LEU A 78 3.72 1.18 1.66
N ILE A 79 4.74 1.91 1.22
CA ILE A 79 4.95 3.30 1.59
C ILE A 79 4.77 4.16 0.34
N LEU A 80 3.73 4.99 0.33
CA LEU A 80 3.39 5.92 -0.76
C LEU A 80 3.44 7.38 -0.32
N ALA A 81 4.12 7.66 0.80
CA ALA A 81 4.12 8.98 1.41
C ALA A 81 4.66 10.07 0.45
N GLY A 82 3.88 11.13 0.25
CA GLY A 82 4.23 12.27 -0.59
C GLY A 82 4.27 11.99 -2.10
N THR A 83 3.63 10.91 -2.57
CA THR A 83 3.50 10.59 -4.00
C THR A 83 2.27 11.28 -4.64
N SER A 84 2.19 11.29 -5.97
CA SER A 84 1.09 11.89 -6.74
C SER A 84 -0.09 10.93 -6.95
N ILE A 85 -0.20 9.90 -6.11
CA ILE A 85 -1.26 8.88 -6.18
C ILE A 85 -2.62 9.49 -5.85
N THR A 86 -3.64 9.06 -6.62
CA THR A 86 -5.04 9.47 -6.47
C THR A 86 -5.95 8.27 -6.19
N ASP A 87 -7.24 8.52 -5.96
CA ASP A 87 -8.25 7.48 -5.79
C ASP A 87 -8.26 6.45 -6.93
N ALA A 88 -7.92 6.86 -8.15
CA ALA A 88 -7.89 5.96 -9.31
C ALA A 88 -6.79 4.90 -9.21
N GLY A 89 -5.69 5.17 -8.51
CA GLY A 89 -4.60 4.23 -8.27
C GLY A 89 -4.95 3.14 -7.25
N MET A 90 -5.90 3.37 -6.36
CA MET A 90 -6.24 2.44 -5.27
C MET A 90 -6.82 1.11 -5.73
N LYS A 91 -7.41 1.07 -6.94
CA LYS A 91 -7.87 -0.18 -7.57
C LYS A 91 -6.73 -1.20 -7.78
N ASN A 92 -5.48 -0.74 -7.86
CA ASN A 92 -4.32 -1.63 -8.00
C ASN A 92 -3.95 -2.30 -6.67
N LEU A 93 -4.48 -1.81 -5.54
CA LEU A 93 -4.15 -2.28 -4.19
C LEU A 93 -5.24 -3.17 -3.57
N SER A 94 -6.46 -3.14 -4.11
CA SER A 94 -7.66 -3.76 -3.50
C SER A 94 -7.58 -5.28 -3.36
N GLU A 95 -6.73 -5.95 -4.13
CA GLU A 95 -6.55 -7.40 -4.16
C GLU A 95 -5.16 -7.85 -3.69
N LEU A 96 -4.58 -7.14 -2.71
CA LEU A 96 -3.32 -7.52 -2.08
C LEU A 96 -3.58 -8.31 -0.79
N PRO A 97 -3.60 -9.66 -0.84
CA PRO A 97 -4.18 -10.50 0.23
C PRO A 97 -3.33 -10.58 1.50
N ARG A 98 -2.13 -9.99 1.51
CA ARG A 98 -1.15 -10.11 2.60
C ARG A 98 -0.68 -8.76 3.13
N ILE A 99 -1.23 -7.66 2.61
CA ILE A 99 -0.82 -6.33 3.04
C ILE A 99 -1.26 -6.10 4.49
N ARG A 100 -0.31 -5.63 5.31
CA ARG A 100 -0.49 -5.37 6.74
C ARG A 100 -0.30 -3.90 7.07
N GLN A 101 0.61 -3.22 6.40
CA GLN A 101 0.95 -1.83 6.69
C GLN A 101 0.95 -1.00 5.41
N MET A 102 0.25 0.13 5.44
CA MET A 102 0.17 1.06 4.31
C MET A 102 0.25 2.49 4.82
N THR A 103 1.09 3.32 4.21
CA THR A 103 1.04 4.77 4.41
C THR A 103 0.73 5.46 3.09
N LEU A 104 -0.31 6.27 3.13
CA LEU A 104 -0.80 7.14 2.07
C LEU A 104 -0.61 8.61 2.45
N ARG A 105 0.27 8.89 3.42
CA ARG A 105 0.46 10.23 3.97
C ARG A 105 0.77 11.25 2.88
N GLY A 106 0.04 12.38 2.87
CA GLY A 106 0.30 13.47 1.92
C GLY A 106 0.03 13.11 0.45
N THR A 107 -0.81 12.11 0.19
CA THR A 107 -1.29 11.75 -1.17
C THR A 107 -2.62 12.43 -1.47
N GLN A 108 -3.12 12.28 -2.71
CA GLN A 108 -4.40 12.86 -3.14
C GLN A 108 -5.60 11.90 -2.91
N ILE A 109 -5.50 11.03 -1.91
CA ILE A 109 -6.55 10.06 -1.58
C ILE A 109 -7.71 10.73 -0.86
N GLY A 110 -8.92 10.39 -1.27
CA GLY A 110 -10.17 10.76 -0.63
C GLY A 110 -11.05 9.53 -0.34
N ASP A 111 -12.34 9.77 -0.12
CA ASP A 111 -13.28 8.74 0.33
C ASP A 111 -13.50 7.62 -0.73
N LYS A 112 -13.38 7.93 -2.02
CA LYS A 112 -13.47 6.92 -3.11
C LYS A 112 -12.24 6.01 -3.15
N GLY A 113 -11.07 6.52 -2.79
CA GLY A 113 -9.87 5.72 -2.62
C GLY A 113 -10.08 4.71 -1.49
N LEU A 114 -10.61 5.15 -0.35
CA LEU A 114 -10.96 4.26 0.76
C LEU A 114 -12.03 3.23 0.40
N GLU A 115 -13.02 3.60 -0.41
CA GLU A 115 -13.99 2.65 -0.93
C GLU A 115 -13.31 1.50 -1.65
N SER A 116 -12.33 1.80 -2.52
CA SER A 116 -11.55 0.81 -3.26
C SER A 116 -10.72 -0.10 -2.34
N LEU A 117 -10.25 0.43 -1.21
CA LEU A 117 -9.43 -0.32 -0.23
C LEU A 117 -10.27 -1.10 0.79
N SER A 118 -11.58 -0.91 0.85
CA SER A 118 -12.44 -1.42 1.94
C SER A 118 -12.46 -2.95 2.09
N GLY A 119 -12.02 -3.69 1.06
CA GLY A 119 -11.85 -5.15 1.10
C GLY A 119 -10.57 -5.64 1.79
N LEU A 120 -9.63 -4.76 2.11
CA LEU A 120 -8.34 -5.10 2.73
C LEU A 120 -8.47 -5.38 4.24
N THR A 121 -9.25 -6.41 4.57
CA THR A 121 -9.48 -6.90 5.95
C THR A 121 -8.23 -7.44 6.64
N THR A 122 -7.13 -7.59 5.90
CA THR A 122 -5.82 -7.98 6.40
C THR A 122 -4.97 -6.82 6.87
N LEU A 123 -5.34 -5.58 6.54
CA LEU A 123 -4.55 -4.40 6.87
C LEU A 123 -4.65 -4.10 8.37
N GLU A 124 -3.50 -3.98 9.02
CA GLU A 124 -3.36 -3.77 10.48
C GLU A 124 -3.05 -2.29 10.79
N GLU A 125 -2.27 -1.61 9.94
CA GLU A 125 -1.85 -0.22 10.13
C GLU A 125 -2.05 0.59 8.85
N LEU A 126 -2.80 1.69 8.95
CA LEU A 126 -3.07 2.59 7.84
C LEU A 126 -2.84 4.05 8.25
N ASP A 127 -1.92 4.72 7.57
CA ASP A 127 -1.68 6.15 7.74
C ASP A 127 -2.30 6.95 6.57
N LEU A 128 -3.33 7.75 6.90
CA LEU A 128 -4.06 8.64 5.99
C LEU A 128 -3.75 10.11 6.29
N SER A 129 -2.68 10.40 7.04
CA SER A 129 -2.42 11.77 7.46
C SER A 129 -2.20 12.69 6.27
N HIS A 130 -2.75 13.91 6.32
CA HIS A 130 -2.69 14.90 5.24
C HIS A 130 -3.26 14.39 3.90
N THR A 131 -4.33 13.61 3.94
CA THR A 131 -5.13 13.22 2.77
C THR A 131 -6.46 13.98 2.72
N GLN A 132 -7.25 13.80 1.66
CA GLN A 132 -8.54 14.45 1.43
C GLN A 132 -9.73 13.67 2.03
N VAL A 133 -9.45 12.68 2.89
CA VAL A 133 -10.48 11.86 3.54
C VAL A 133 -11.37 12.68 4.48
N THR A 134 -12.66 12.38 4.47
CA THR A 134 -13.70 13.01 5.29
C THR A 134 -14.43 11.98 6.17
N ASP A 135 -15.41 12.45 6.95
CA ASP A 135 -16.29 11.56 7.73
C ASP A 135 -16.99 10.50 6.85
N ALA A 136 -17.27 10.81 5.58
CA ALA A 136 -17.88 9.84 4.66
C ALA A 136 -16.96 8.65 4.38
N GLY A 137 -15.64 8.82 4.44
CA GLY A 137 -14.66 7.75 4.30
C GLY A 137 -14.69 6.73 5.43
N MET A 138 -15.19 7.10 6.62
CA MET A 138 -15.16 6.24 7.81
C MET A 138 -16.05 5.00 7.66
N GLN A 139 -17.13 5.08 6.88
CA GLN A 139 -17.97 3.92 6.57
C GLN A 139 -17.22 2.83 5.79
N HIS A 140 -16.19 3.22 5.02
CA HIS A 140 -15.34 2.29 4.27
C HIS A 140 -14.26 1.70 5.16
N LEU A 141 -13.62 2.52 6.00
CA LEU A 141 -12.67 2.04 7.02
C LEU A 141 -13.32 1.06 8.00
N ALA A 142 -14.59 1.26 8.37
CA ALA A 142 -15.34 0.36 9.24
C ALA A 142 -15.43 -1.08 8.71
N LYS A 143 -15.23 -1.31 7.40
CA LYS A 143 -15.21 -2.64 6.78
C LYS A 143 -13.85 -3.34 6.89
N MET A 144 -12.79 -2.59 7.18
CA MET A 144 -11.42 -3.09 7.27
C MET A 144 -11.16 -3.64 8.67
N THR A 145 -11.82 -4.75 9.01
CA THR A 145 -11.91 -5.30 10.37
C THR A 145 -10.59 -5.76 10.99
N GLY A 146 -9.51 -5.81 10.21
CA GLY A 146 -8.15 -6.11 10.70
C GLY A 146 -7.40 -4.90 11.24
N LEU A 147 -7.91 -3.68 11.08
CA LEU A 147 -7.20 -2.46 11.47
C LEU A 147 -6.98 -2.41 12.98
N GLU A 148 -5.72 -2.26 13.38
CA GLU A 148 -5.29 -2.03 14.76
C GLU A 148 -4.94 -0.57 15.00
N LYS A 149 -4.44 0.13 13.97
CA LYS A 149 -4.04 1.53 14.05
C LYS A 149 -4.43 2.29 12.79
N VAL A 150 -4.99 3.48 13.00
CA VAL A 150 -5.30 4.44 11.94
C VAL A 150 -4.81 5.83 12.33
N TYR A 151 -4.11 6.50 11.42
CA TYR A 151 -3.65 7.88 11.59
C TYR A 151 -4.43 8.80 10.65
N LEU A 152 -5.05 9.85 11.20
CA LEU A 152 -5.96 10.77 10.52
C LEU A 152 -5.52 12.23 10.66
N GLY A 153 -4.28 12.49 11.06
CA GLY A 153 -3.79 13.85 11.30
C GLY A 153 -3.84 14.70 10.03
N GLY A 154 -4.37 15.92 10.11
CA GLY A 154 -4.50 16.79 8.93
C GLY A 154 -5.48 16.31 7.86
N THR A 155 -6.43 15.40 8.19
CA THR A 155 -7.59 15.07 7.35
C THR A 155 -8.81 15.94 7.69
N SER A 156 -9.90 15.80 6.94
CA SER A 156 -11.18 16.47 7.25
C SER A 156 -12.12 15.61 8.11
N VAL A 157 -11.59 14.59 8.80
CA VAL A 157 -12.39 13.72 9.68
C VAL A 157 -12.68 14.42 11.01
N THR A 158 -13.95 14.65 11.28
CA THR A 158 -14.45 15.29 12.51
C THR A 158 -14.58 14.29 13.66
N TYR A 159 -14.99 14.79 14.82
CA TYR A 159 -15.25 13.95 15.98
C TYR A 159 -16.30 12.87 15.68
N GLU A 160 -17.33 13.19 14.88
CA GLU A 160 -18.40 12.25 14.55
C GLU A 160 -17.90 11.09 13.68
N GLY A 161 -17.07 11.37 12.67
CA GLY A 161 -16.45 10.31 11.88
C GLY A 161 -15.57 9.37 12.72
N ARG A 162 -14.79 9.93 13.66
CA ARG A 162 -13.99 9.11 14.59
C ARG A 162 -14.83 8.31 15.56
N LYS A 163 -15.94 8.88 16.02
CA LYS A 163 -16.89 8.18 16.90
C LYS A 163 -17.48 6.98 16.18
N LEU A 164 -17.96 7.15 14.93
CA LEU A 164 -18.42 6.05 14.09
C LEU A 164 -17.36 4.96 13.98
N LEU A 165 -16.10 5.33 13.68
CA LEU A 165 -15.02 4.36 13.54
C LEU A 165 -14.75 3.60 14.84
N ARG A 166 -14.78 4.26 15.99
CA ARG A 166 -14.61 3.61 17.31
C ARG A 166 -15.77 2.70 17.70
N GLU A 167 -16.99 3.03 17.30
CA GLU A 167 -18.16 2.17 17.51
C GLU A 167 -18.09 0.92 16.61
N ALA A 168 -17.66 1.08 15.36
CA ALA A 168 -17.53 -0.03 14.41
C ALA A 168 -16.32 -0.92 14.70
N LEU A 169 -15.19 -0.33 15.08
CA LEU A 169 -13.92 -1.01 15.33
C LEU A 169 -13.37 -0.64 16.73
N PRO A 170 -13.93 -1.20 17.81
CA PRO A 170 -13.62 -0.77 19.18
C PRO A 170 -12.17 -1.04 19.63
N ASN A 171 -11.45 -1.92 18.94
CA ASN A 171 -10.05 -2.25 19.24
C ASN A 171 -9.05 -1.44 18.41
N THR A 172 -9.51 -0.65 17.43
CA THR A 172 -8.63 0.15 16.57
C THR A 172 -8.22 1.44 17.28
N LYS A 173 -6.91 1.69 17.34
CA LYS A 173 -6.34 2.93 17.86
C LYS A 173 -6.40 4.01 16.77
N VAL A 174 -7.09 5.10 17.07
CA VAL A 174 -7.25 6.25 16.15
C VAL A 174 -6.41 7.42 16.64
N PHE A 175 -5.43 7.83 15.82
CA PHE A 175 -4.51 8.94 16.06
C PHE A 175 -4.90 10.13 15.17
N GLN A 176 -4.90 11.36 15.70
CA GLN A 176 -5.25 12.56 14.94
C GLN A 176 -4.38 13.78 15.23
N ASP A 177 -3.80 13.86 16.43
CA ASP A 177 -2.95 14.98 16.84
C ASP A 177 -1.54 14.43 17.14
N GLU A 178 -0.55 14.83 16.32
CA GLU A 178 0.88 14.86 16.68
C GLU A 178 1.38 16.30 16.56
#